data_AF-A0A966GDW2-F1
#
_entry.id   AF-A0A966GDW2-F1
#
_cell.length_a   1.000
_cell.length_b   1.000
_cell.length_c   1.000
_cell.angle_alpha   90.00
_cell.angle_beta   90.00
_cell.angle_gamma   90.00
#
_symmetry.space_group_name_H-M   'P 1'
#
loop_
_entity.id
_entity.type
_entity.pdbx_description
1 polymer ?
#
loop_
_entity_poly.entity_id
_entity_poly.type
_entity_poly.pdbx_seq_one_letter_code
_entity_poly.pdbx_strand_id
1 'polypeptide(L)'
;MLAALPVNGLAADDATADPVTTVSPAEFDRAGLEQADLALKAARPALIDCESGCITPGEATILAFAANEDGGEAAARPGRFLLDVKGGGQSLHGELGGLLFVNSRRDYATLGTLTIAFDADALHALLRRPSGCGAADVIDGQITVKACRGPAISDLNMFTMMQRLSGRRIIVDGVVKLQWIDSPLGSPRPVANKRGEHEIGYYQVWVHVTDAAQVTFIYDD
;
A
#
# COMPACT_ATOMS: atom_id res chain seq x y z
N MET A 1 -49.35 50.51 -32.89
CA MET A 1 -49.48 49.07 -33.20
C MET A 1 -48.19 48.41 -32.78
N LEU A 2 -48.18 47.74 -31.62
CA LEU A 2 -47.06 46.89 -31.19
C LEU A 2 -47.14 45.58 -31.98
N ALA A 3 -46.04 45.17 -32.61
CA ALA A 3 -45.88 43.82 -33.14
C ALA A 3 -44.67 43.18 -32.45
N ALA A 4 -44.94 42.03 -31.84
CA ALA A 4 -44.08 41.29 -30.94
C ALA A 4 -42.93 40.57 -31.67
N LEU A 5 -41.79 40.48 -30.98
CA LEU A 5 -40.65 39.61 -31.29
C LEU A 5 -41.00 38.15 -30.95
N PRO A 6 -40.53 37.15 -31.71
CA PRO A 6 -40.18 35.87 -31.14
C PRO A 6 -38.67 35.83 -30.84
N VAL A 7 -38.38 35.83 -29.55
CA VAL A 7 -37.11 35.38 -28.98
C VAL A 7 -36.99 33.90 -29.32
N ASN A 8 -36.11 33.54 -30.26
CA ASN A 8 -35.70 32.15 -30.41
C ASN A 8 -34.86 31.79 -29.19
N GLY A 9 -35.50 31.11 -28.25
CA GLY A 9 -34.86 30.50 -27.10
C GLY A 9 -33.77 29.55 -27.56
N LEU A 10 -32.54 29.79 -27.10
CA LEU A 10 -31.60 28.70 -26.91
C LEU A 10 -32.25 27.73 -25.93
N ALA A 11 -32.77 26.63 -26.44
CA ALA A 11 -33.02 25.45 -25.65
C ALA A 11 -31.68 25.02 -25.07
N ALA A 12 -31.48 25.32 -23.79
CA ALA A 12 -30.61 24.57 -22.94
C ALA A 12 -31.22 23.17 -22.83
N ASP A 13 -30.94 22.31 -23.81
CA ASP A 13 -31.09 20.87 -23.63
C ASP A 13 -30.02 20.48 -22.61
N ASP A 14 -30.49 20.43 -21.36
CA ASP A 14 -30.24 19.36 -20.41
C ASP A 14 -29.02 18.51 -20.81
N ALA A 15 -27.84 19.01 -20.42
CA ALA A 15 -26.73 18.14 -20.15
C ALA A 15 -27.18 17.25 -18.99
N THR A 16 -27.86 16.15 -19.32
CA THR A 16 -27.89 14.95 -18.50
C THR A 16 -26.43 14.62 -18.25
N ALA A 17 -25.91 15.15 -17.16
CA ALA A 17 -24.70 14.67 -16.53
C ALA A 17 -25.03 13.22 -16.20
N ASP A 18 -24.63 12.31 -17.11
CA ASP A 18 -24.62 10.90 -16.84
C ASP A 18 -23.97 10.74 -15.46
N PRO A 19 -24.60 10.02 -14.53
CA PRO A 19 -24.01 9.82 -13.22
C PRO A 19 -22.63 9.22 -13.46
N VAL A 20 -21.59 9.98 -13.07
CA VAL A 20 -20.22 9.49 -12.98
C VAL A 20 -20.34 8.14 -12.33
N THR A 21 -20.09 7.09 -13.11
CA THR A 21 -20.22 5.71 -12.64
C THR A 21 -19.09 5.51 -11.65
N THR A 22 -19.33 5.93 -10.41
CA THR A 22 -18.53 5.59 -9.25
C THR A 22 -18.48 4.08 -9.24
N VAL A 23 -17.30 3.52 -9.49
CA VAL A 23 -17.09 2.08 -9.46
C VAL A 23 -17.57 1.61 -8.10
N SER A 24 -18.68 0.86 -8.09
CA SER A 24 -19.17 0.23 -6.88
C SER A 24 -18.10 -0.80 -6.45
N PRO A 25 -17.75 -0.87 -5.15
CA PRO A 25 -16.88 -1.91 -4.59
C PRO A 25 -17.29 -3.36 -4.92
N ALA A 26 -18.48 -3.57 -5.49
CA ALA A 26 -18.99 -4.84 -5.95
C ALA A 26 -18.34 -5.38 -7.24
N GLU A 27 -17.62 -4.57 -8.03
CA GLU A 27 -17.11 -4.99 -9.35
C GLU A 27 -15.64 -5.46 -9.39
N PHE A 28 -14.90 -5.36 -8.29
CA PHE A 28 -13.53 -5.88 -8.24
C PHE A 28 -13.52 -7.41 -8.10
N ASP A 29 -12.57 -8.10 -8.76
CA ASP A 29 -12.40 -9.57 -8.67
C ASP A 29 -11.98 -10.01 -7.25
N ARG A 30 -12.97 -10.05 -6.35
CA ARG A 30 -12.79 -10.44 -4.94
C ARG A 30 -12.23 -11.85 -4.83
N ALA A 31 -12.63 -12.76 -5.71
CA ALA A 31 -12.12 -14.13 -5.72
C ALA A 31 -10.62 -14.15 -6.02
N GLY A 32 -10.15 -13.36 -7.00
CA GLY A 32 -8.73 -13.21 -7.31
C GLY A 32 -7.91 -12.60 -6.17
N LEU A 33 -8.49 -11.64 -5.42
CA LEU A 33 -7.86 -11.09 -4.22
C LEU A 33 -7.75 -12.13 -3.10
N GLU A 34 -8.82 -12.87 -2.84
CA GLU A 34 -8.84 -13.90 -1.80
C GLU A 34 -7.88 -15.05 -2.11
N GLN A 35 -7.81 -15.46 -3.38
CA GLN A 35 -6.89 -16.49 -3.85
C GLN A 35 -5.42 -16.06 -3.67
N ALA A 36 -5.09 -14.80 -3.96
CA ALA A 36 -3.75 -14.26 -3.80
C ALA A 36 -3.29 -14.21 -2.33
N ASP A 37 -4.24 -14.11 -1.40
CA ASP A 37 -3.99 -13.97 0.03
C ASP A 37 -4.03 -15.31 0.80
N LEU A 38 -4.29 -16.44 0.14
CA LEU A 38 -4.46 -17.74 0.81
C LEU A 38 -3.28 -18.11 1.73
N ALA A 39 -2.05 -17.90 1.28
CA ALA A 39 -0.86 -18.22 2.07
C ALA A 39 -0.77 -17.35 3.34
N LEU A 40 -1.12 -16.07 3.25
CA LEU A 40 -1.15 -15.15 4.39
C LEU A 40 -2.27 -15.52 5.35
N LYS A 41 -3.47 -15.82 4.82
CA LYS A 41 -4.63 -16.24 5.61
C LYS A 41 -4.37 -17.54 6.36
N ALA A 42 -3.67 -18.49 5.74
CA ALA A 42 -3.29 -19.76 6.37
C ALA A 42 -2.25 -19.58 7.48
N ALA A 43 -1.31 -18.64 7.33
CA ALA A 43 -0.29 -18.37 8.34
C ALA A 43 -0.79 -17.50 9.50
N ARG A 44 -1.74 -16.60 9.24
CA ARG A 44 -2.28 -15.62 10.21
C ARG A 44 -2.62 -16.21 11.59
N PRO A 45 -3.27 -17.38 11.74
CA PRO A 45 -3.62 -17.94 13.05
C PRO A 45 -2.41 -18.37 13.90
N ALA A 46 -1.26 -18.61 13.28
CA ALA A 46 -0.03 -19.01 13.97
C ALA A 46 0.81 -17.81 14.45
N LEU A 47 0.44 -16.59 14.06
CA LEU A 47 1.18 -15.38 14.38
C LEU A 47 0.59 -14.72 15.63
N ILE A 48 1.37 -14.68 16.71
CA ILE A 48 0.96 -14.05 17.99
C ILE A 48 0.58 -12.57 17.82
N ASP A 49 1.29 -11.86 16.94
CA ASP A 49 1.02 -10.45 16.65
C ASP A 49 -0.28 -10.24 15.85
N CYS A 50 -0.94 -11.31 15.39
CA CYS A 50 -2.18 -11.27 14.62
C CYS A 50 -3.41 -11.81 15.38
N GLU A 51 -3.33 -12.06 16.69
CA GLU A 51 -4.47 -12.53 17.50
C GLU A 51 -5.69 -11.59 17.41
N SER A 52 -5.45 -10.28 17.35
CA SER A 52 -6.51 -9.26 17.19
C SER A 52 -7.05 -9.13 15.76
N GLY A 53 -6.54 -9.94 14.82
CA GLY A 53 -6.90 -9.93 13.41
C GLY A 53 -6.00 -9.02 12.57
N CYS A 54 -4.99 -9.61 11.92
CA CYS A 54 -4.25 -8.93 10.86
C CYS A 54 -5.04 -8.91 9.54
N ILE A 55 -4.90 -7.80 8.82
CA ILE A 55 -5.55 -7.50 7.55
C ILE A 55 -4.59 -7.89 6.41
N THR A 56 -5.06 -8.72 5.47
CA THR A 56 -4.28 -9.09 4.28
C THR A 56 -4.39 -8.03 3.17
N PRO A 57 -3.54 -8.04 2.12
CA PRO A 57 -3.59 -7.04 1.05
C PRO A 57 -4.95 -6.92 0.34
N GLY A 58 -5.62 -8.04 0.08
CA GLY A 58 -6.97 -8.07 -0.50
C GLY A 58 -8.03 -7.53 0.46
N GLU A 59 -7.96 -7.87 1.75
CA GLU A 59 -8.84 -7.30 2.79
C GLU A 59 -8.62 -5.78 2.92
N ALA A 60 -7.37 -5.32 2.91
CA ALA A 60 -7.02 -3.90 2.93
C ALA A 60 -7.58 -3.15 1.70
N THR A 61 -7.58 -3.80 0.54
CA THR A 61 -8.16 -3.24 -0.69
C THR A 61 -9.66 -3.05 -0.52
N ILE A 62 -10.38 -4.09 -0.08
CA ILE A 62 -11.83 -4.00 0.17
C ILE A 62 -12.15 -2.89 1.18
N LEU A 63 -11.38 -2.81 2.27
CA LEU A 63 -11.55 -1.76 3.29
C LEU A 63 -11.31 -0.36 2.74
N ALA A 64 -10.26 -0.16 1.93
CA ALA A 64 -9.91 1.13 1.38
C ALA A 64 -10.95 1.62 0.35
N PHE A 65 -11.53 0.72 -0.45
CA PHE A 65 -12.62 1.06 -1.38
C PHE A 65 -13.94 1.33 -0.66
N ALA A 66 -14.32 0.52 0.32
CA ALA A 66 -15.52 0.78 1.12
C ALA A 66 -15.44 2.12 1.86
N ALA A 67 -14.24 2.52 2.28
CA ALA A 67 -14.01 3.81 2.93
C ALA A 67 -14.10 5.02 1.96
N ASN A 68 -14.11 4.79 0.65
CA ASN A 68 -14.19 5.83 -0.38
C ASN A 68 -15.62 5.96 -0.98
N GLU A 69 -16.58 5.12 -0.57
CA GLU A 69 -17.98 5.20 -1.03
C GLU A 69 -18.68 6.51 -0.62
N ASP A 70 -18.18 7.20 0.42
CA ASP A 70 -18.73 8.49 0.89
C ASP A 70 -18.24 9.71 0.08
N GLY A 71 -17.49 9.52 -1.02
CA GLY A 71 -17.14 10.57 -1.98
C GLY A 71 -16.22 11.70 -1.48
N GLY A 72 -15.68 11.58 -0.25
CA GLY A 72 -14.69 12.49 0.34
C GLY A 72 -13.26 11.94 0.27
N GLU A 73 -12.27 12.74 0.67
CA GLU A 73 -10.86 12.32 0.82
C GLU A 73 -10.78 10.93 1.48
N ALA A 74 -10.00 10.02 0.88
CA ALA A 74 -9.92 8.61 1.25
C ALA A 74 -9.94 8.42 2.76
N ALA A 75 -11.08 7.96 3.30
CA ALA A 75 -11.25 7.86 4.74
C ALA A 75 -10.24 6.86 5.29
N ALA A 76 -9.25 7.39 6.00
CA ALA A 76 -8.06 6.67 6.38
C ALA A 76 -8.44 5.63 7.45
N ARG A 77 -8.21 4.33 7.19
CA ARG A 77 -8.61 3.25 8.10
C ARG A 77 -7.41 2.70 8.87
N PRO A 78 -7.36 2.80 10.21
CA PRO A 78 -6.29 2.21 10.99
C PRO A 78 -6.39 0.68 10.95
N GLY A 79 -5.24 0.02 10.97
CA GLY A 79 -5.18 -1.43 10.96
C GLY A 79 -3.77 -1.98 11.12
N ARG A 80 -3.71 -3.29 11.32
CA ARG A 80 -2.49 -4.08 11.36
C ARG A 80 -2.44 -4.94 10.10
N PHE A 81 -1.50 -4.65 9.22
CA PHE A 81 -1.45 -5.23 7.87
C PHE A 81 -0.38 -6.29 7.78
N LEU A 82 -0.75 -7.50 7.33
CA LEU A 82 0.15 -8.62 7.14
C LEU A 82 0.42 -8.81 5.65
N LEU A 83 1.69 -8.80 5.24
CA LEU A 83 2.08 -9.00 3.84
C LEU A 83 3.40 -9.75 3.69
N ASP A 84 3.53 -10.43 2.54
CA ASP A 84 4.79 -10.92 2.02
C ASP A 84 5.35 -9.88 1.04
N VAL A 85 6.58 -9.44 1.25
CA VAL A 85 7.24 -8.48 0.36
C VAL A 85 7.67 -9.17 -0.92
N LYS A 86 7.04 -8.82 -2.05
CA LYS A 86 7.32 -9.41 -3.37
C LYS A 86 7.98 -8.44 -4.34
N GLY A 87 7.89 -7.14 -4.08
CA GLY A 87 8.45 -6.09 -4.91
C GLY A 87 8.70 -4.83 -4.11
N GLY A 88 9.24 -3.82 -4.77
CA GLY A 88 9.46 -2.51 -4.20
C GLY A 88 10.12 -1.57 -5.19
N GLY A 89 10.26 -0.32 -4.79
CA GLY A 89 10.77 0.73 -5.65
C GLY A 89 10.95 2.03 -4.88
N GLN A 90 11.16 3.10 -5.64
CA GLN A 90 11.30 4.44 -5.11
C GLN A 90 10.42 5.38 -5.92
N SER A 91 9.76 6.30 -5.22
CA SER A 91 8.97 7.34 -5.87
C SER A 91 9.94 8.37 -6.44
N LEU A 92 9.71 8.78 -7.68
CA LEU A 92 10.53 9.79 -8.36
C LEU A 92 9.81 11.15 -8.44
N HIS A 93 8.47 11.18 -8.34
CA HIS A 93 7.64 12.37 -8.57
C HIS A 93 6.35 12.36 -7.71
N GLY A 94 5.75 13.53 -7.52
CA GLY A 94 4.43 13.71 -6.85
C GLY A 94 4.52 13.94 -5.34
N GLU A 95 3.35 13.94 -4.67
CA GLU A 95 3.22 14.10 -3.20
C GLU A 95 3.96 13.02 -2.40
N LEU A 96 4.21 11.88 -3.06
CA LEU A 96 4.97 10.75 -2.55
C LEU A 96 6.49 10.97 -2.51
N GLY A 97 7.00 12.06 -3.11
CA GLY A 97 8.38 12.51 -2.94
C GLY A 97 9.44 11.40 -3.18
N GLY A 98 10.50 11.41 -2.37
CA GLY A 98 11.59 10.42 -2.37
C GLY A 98 11.32 9.19 -1.49
N LEU A 99 10.05 8.85 -1.24
CA LEU A 99 9.69 7.69 -0.41
C LEU A 99 10.13 6.39 -1.07
N LEU A 100 10.54 5.44 -0.23
CA LEU A 100 10.88 4.09 -0.61
C LEU A 100 9.71 3.17 -0.29
N PHE A 101 9.37 2.28 -1.20
CA PHE A 101 8.19 1.42 -1.03
C PHE A 101 8.46 -0.05 -1.24
N VAL A 102 7.71 -0.86 -0.50
CA VAL A 102 7.61 -2.31 -0.72
C VAL A 102 6.19 -2.71 -1.01
N ASN A 103 6.03 -3.76 -1.81
CA ASN A 103 4.75 -4.17 -2.38
C ASN A 103 4.46 -5.63 -2.04
N SER A 104 3.19 -5.92 -1.78
CA SER A 104 2.70 -7.31 -1.61
C SER A 104 2.68 -8.12 -2.91
N ARG A 105 2.84 -7.45 -4.07
CA ARG A 105 2.91 -8.03 -5.41
C ARG A 105 4.13 -7.50 -6.16
N ARG A 106 4.56 -8.22 -7.20
CA ARG A 106 5.69 -7.79 -8.05
C ARG A 106 5.33 -6.57 -8.89
N ASP A 107 4.16 -6.61 -9.49
CA ASP A 107 3.59 -5.50 -10.25
C ASP A 107 2.77 -4.61 -9.31
N TYR A 108 3.16 -3.34 -9.21
CA TYR A 108 2.53 -2.36 -8.33
C TYR A 108 1.20 -1.84 -8.87
N ALA A 109 0.97 -1.93 -10.19
CA ALA A 109 -0.27 -1.49 -10.83
C ALA A 109 -1.38 -2.55 -10.73
N THR A 110 -1.03 -3.78 -10.35
CA THR A 110 -2.01 -4.84 -10.12
C THR A 110 -2.93 -4.50 -8.96
N LEU A 111 -4.24 -4.58 -9.18
CA LEU A 111 -5.24 -4.42 -8.12
C LEU A 111 -5.02 -5.43 -6.99
N GLY A 112 -5.22 -4.99 -5.74
CA GLY A 112 -4.91 -5.83 -4.57
C GLY A 112 -3.48 -5.72 -4.09
N THR A 113 -2.68 -4.85 -4.70
CA THR A 113 -1.33 -4.57 -4.21
C THR A 113 -1.40 -3.61 -3.04
N LEU A 114 -0.96 -4.08 -1.88
CA LEU A 114 -0.71 -3.24 -0.73
C LEU A 114 0.72 -2.72 -0.82
N THR A 115 0.84 -1.39 -0.83
CA THR A 115 2.11 -0.66 -0.91
C THR A 115 2.43 -0.09 0.47
N ILE A 116 3.59 -0.40 1.03
CA ILE A 116 4.05 0.22 2.27
C ILE A 116 5.08 1.28 1.88
N ALA A 117 4.75 2.54 2.09
CA ALA A 117 5.61 3.67 1.79
C ALA A 117 6.33 4.09 3.07
N PHE A 118 7.67 4.17 3.02
CA PHE A 118 8.50 4.50 4.17
C PHE A 118 9.16 5.86 4.01
N ASP A 119 9.16 6.60 5.12
CA ASP A 119 10.13 7.67 5.32
C ASP A 119 11.55 7.08 5.37
N ALA A 120 12.51 7.83 4.85
CA ALA A 120 13.90 7.39 4.77
C ALA A 120 14.46 7.03 6.16
N ASP A 121 14.18 7.85 7.18
CA ASP A 121 14.64 7.63 8.55
C ASP A 121 13.98 6.39 9.18
N ALA A 122 12.68 6.19 8.96
CA ALA A 122 11.95 5.02 9.44
C ALA A 122 12.51 3.74 8.82
N LEU A 123 12.74 3.73 7.51
CA LEU A 123 13.30 2.58 6.81
C LEU A 123 14.74 2.32 7.26
N HIS A 124 15.55 3.37 7.41
CA HIS A 124 16.93 3.22 7.87
C HIS A 124 17.00 2.63 9.27
N ALA A 125 16.17 3.13 10.19
CA ALA A 125 16.05 2.59 11.54
C ALA A 125 15.58 1.14 11.52
N LEU A 126 14.60 0.79 10.67
CA LEU A 126 14.10 -0.57 10.50
C LEU A 126 15.19 -1.53 10.03
N LEU A 127 15.94 -1.15 8.99
CA LEU A 127 16.97 -2.01 8.39
C LEU A 127 18.22 -2.14 9.27
N ARG A 128 18.45 -1.19 10.19
CA ARG A 128 19.53 -1.25 11.18
C ARG A 128 19.19 -2.11 12.39
N ARG A 129 17.93 -2.52 12.56
CA ARG A 129 17.56 -3.41 13.66
C ARG A 129 18.42 -4.68 13.59
N PRO A 130 19.02 -5.09 14.71
CA PRO A 130 19.83 -6.29 14.74
C PRO A 130 18.94 -7.49 14.41
N SER A 131 19.31 -8.22 13.36
CA SER A 131 18.65 -9.47 12.96
C SER A 131 18.99 -10.65 13.89
N GLY A 132 19.77 -10.40 14.94
CA GLY A 132 20.21 -11.35 15.95
C GLY A 132 21.30 -10.74 16.83
N CYS A 133 21.39 -11.18 18.09
CA CYS A 133 22.50 -10.83 18.97
C CYS A 133 23.48 -12.00 18.98
N GLY A 134 24.71 -11.79 18.53
CA GLY A 134 25.73 -12.84 18.47
C GLY A 134 25.91 -13.52 19.82
N ALA A 135 25.86 -14.85 19.85
CA ALA A 135 26.28 -15.63 21.00
C ALA A 135 27.80 -15.48 21.14
N ALA A 136 28.25 -14.69 22.12
CA ALA A 136 29.62 -14.79 22.59
C ALA A 136 29.67 -15.88 23.66
N ASP A 137 30.69 -16.75 23.61
CA ASP A 137 30.94 -17.78 24.62
C ASP A 137 31.03 -17.14 26.02
N VAL A 138 30.27 -17.71 26.95
CA VAL A 138 30.17 -17.24 28.34
C VAL A 138 31.31 -17.84 29.14
N ILE A 139 32.19 -17.00 29.67
CA ILE A 139 33.11 -17.36 30.76
C ILE A 139 32.46 -16.87 32.07
N ASP A 140 32.31 -17.77 33.03
CA ASP A 140 31.62 -17.52 34.29
C ASP A 140 32.31 -16.38 35.09
N GLY A 141 31.55 -15.38 35.54
CA GLY A 141 32.04 -14.24 36.32
C GLY A 141 32.16 -12.88 35.61
N GLN A 142 31.82 -12.74 34.32
CA GLN A 142 31.73 -11.45 33.62
C GLN A 142 30.29 -11.11 33.19
N ILE A 143 29.79 -9.93 33.58
CA ILE A 143 28.54 -9.37 33.03
C ILE A 143 28.82 -8.99 31.58
N THR A 144 28.54 -9.92 30.67
CA THR A 144 28.76 -9.71 29.24
C THR A 144 27.47 -9.15 28.64
N VAL A 145 27.42 -7.84 28.42
CA VAL A 145 26.31 -7.22 27.68
C VAL A 145 26.41 -7.68 26.23
N LYS A 146 25.48 -8.53 25.78
CA LYS A 146 25.41 -8.95 24.37
C LYS A 146 25.14 -7.73 23.50
N ALA A 147 26.19 -7.22 22.84
CA ALA A 147 26.04 -6.13 21.88
C ALA A 147 25.40 -6.67 20.59
N CYS A 148 24.13 -6.36 20.38
CA CYS A 148 23.43 -6.65 19.13
C CYS A 148 23.89 -5.62 18.09
N ARG A 149 24.98 -5.90 17.37
CA ARG A 149 25.47 -5.01 16.32
C ARG A 149 24.67 -5.22 15.04
N GLY A 150 23.91 -4.20 14.64
CA GLY A 150 23.35 -4.12 13.30
C GLY A 150 24.44 -3.82 12.26
N PRO A 151 24.29 -4.30 11.01
CA PRO A 151 25.20 -3.93 9.92
C PRO A 151 25.13 -2.43 9.67
N ALA A 152 26.27 -1.79 9.45
CA ALA A 152 26.33 -0.39 9.03
C ALA A 152 25.81 -0.28 7.59
N ILE A 153 24.54 0.10 7.43
CA ILE A 153 24.00 0.49 6.13
C ILE A 153 24.38 1.95 5.92
N SER A 154 25.34 2.18 5.02
CA SER A 154 25.82 3.53 4.66
C SER A 154 24.86 4.21 3.69
N ASP A 155 24.30 3.47 2.73
CA ASP A 155 23.50 4.05 1.64
C ASP A 155 22.14 3.36 1.53
N LEU A 156 21.09 4.08 1.91
CA LEU A 156 19.72 3.64 1.73
C LEU A 156 19.28 3.94 0.29
N ASN A 157 19.01 2.89 -0.47
CA ASN A 157 18.44 2.98 -1.81
C ASN A 157 17.52 1.78 -2.06
N MET A 158 16.83 1.78 -3.19
CA MET A 158 15.92 0.70 -3.58
C MET A 158 16.61 -0.68 -3.54
N PHE A 159 17.86 -0.76 -4.01
CA PHE A 159 18.58 -2.04 -4.08
C PHE A 159 18.86 -2.59 -2.67
N THR A 160 19.41 -1.78 -1.76
CA THR A 160 19.72 -2.20 -0.39
C THR A 160 18.46 -2.52 0.41
N MET A 161 17.37 -1.76 0.20
CA MET A 161 16.06 -2.06 0.75
C MET A 161 15.56 -3.44 0.30
N MET A 162 15.53 -3.69 -1.01
CA MET A 162 15.00 -4.94 -1.56
C MET A 162 15.89 -6.14 -1.21
N GLN A 163 17.21 -5.97 -1.11
CA GLN A 163 18.10 -7.03 -0.63
C GLN A 163 17.74 -7.51 0.78
N ARG A 164 17.22 -6.63 1.63
CA ARG A 164 16.88 -6.95 3.03
C ARG A 164 15.43 -7.40 3.20
N LEU A 165 14.52 -6.77 2.48
CA LEU A 165 13.07 -6.95 2.67
C LEU A 165 12.46 -7.96 1.69
N SER A 166 13.06 -8.20 0.52
CA SER A 166 12.49 -9.13 -0.47
C SER A 166 12.28 -10.53 0.12
N GLY A 167 11.07 -11.07 -0.08
CA GLY A 167 10.68 -12.39 0.42
C GLY A 167 10.40 -12.44 1.92
N ARG A 168 10.54 -11.33 2.66
CA ARG A 168 10.20 -11.27 4.07
C ARG A 168 8.69 -11.13 4.25
N ARG A 169 8.17 -11.78 5.29
CA ARG A 169 6.86 -11.50 5.83
C ARG A 169 6.97 -10.44 6.91
N ILE A 170 6.13 -9.41 6.80
CA ILE A 170 6.10 -8.31 7.76
C ILE A 170 4.68 -8.01 8.19
N ILE A 171 4.58 -7.48 9.40
CA ILE A 171 3.38 -6.83 9.92
C ILE A 171 3.64 -5.34 9.97
N VAL A 172 2.67 -4.54 9.54
CA VAL A 172 2.75 -3.08 9.54
C VAL A 172 1.52 -2.51 10.25
N ASP A 173 1.74 -1.77 11.33
CA ASP A 173 0.71 -0.97 11.99
C ASP A 173 0.61 0.40 11.33
N GLY A 174 -0.58 0.78 10.89
CA GLY A 174 -0.74 2.08 10.25
C GLY A 174 -2.14 2.36 9.78
N VAL A 175 -2.25 3.29 8.85
CA VAL A 175 -3.51 3.72 8.28
C VAL A 175 -3.49 3.47 6.78
N VAL A 176 -4.45 2.69 6.30
CA VAL A 176 -4.58 2.43 4.87
C VAL A 176 -5.34 3.56 4.20
N LYS A 177 -4.83 3.97 3.05
CA LYS A 177 -5.42 4.97 2.16
C LYS A 177 -5.57 4.38 0.76
N LEU A 178 -6.54 4.91 0.02
CA LEU A 178 -6.71 4.64 -1.40
C LEU A 178 -6.27 5.88 -2.16
N GLN A 179 -5.40 5.73 -3.17
CA GLN A 179 -4.96 6.83 -4.01
C GLN A 179 -5.06 6.43 -5.48
N TRP A 180 -5.52 7.36 -6.31
CA TRP A 180 -5.44 7.24 -7.76
C TRP A 180 -4.05 7.69 -8.22
N ILE A 181 -3.37 6.85 -9.00
CA ILE A 181 -2.07 7.16 -9.58
C ILE A 181 -2.22 7.30 -11.09
N ASP A 182 -1.90 8.48 -11.61
CA ASP A 182 -1.84 8.73 -13.05
C ASP A 182 -0.66 7.96 -13.67
N SER A 183 -0.91 7.19 -14.73
CA SER A 183 0.10 6.41 -15.44
C SER A 183 0.16 6.81 -16.92
N PRO A 184 1.16 7.60 -17.34
CA PRO A 184 1.33 7.93 -18.76
C PRO A 184 2.00 6.79 -19.57
N LEU A 185 2.38 5.68 -18.94
CA LEU A 185 3.13 4.59 -19.56
C LEU A 185 2.20 3.56 -20.23
N GLY A 186 1.99 3.70 -21.55
CA GLY A 186 1.66 2.59 -22.45
C GLY A 186 0.40 2.74 -23.33
N SER A 187 0.55 2.53 -24.64
CA SER A 187 -0.54 2.41 -25.62
C SER A 187 -0.38 1.13 -26.48
N PRO A 188 -1.32 0.16 -26.53
CA PRO A 188 -2.48 -0.08 -25.65
C PRO A 188 -2.59 -1.51 -25.05
N ARG A 189 -3.12 -1.63 -23.81
CA ARG A 189 -4.26 -2.49 -23.31
C ARG A 189 -4.20 -2.65 -21.76
N PRO A 190 -5.33 -2.89 -21.05
CA PRO A 190 -6.53 -2.09 -20.79
C PRO A 190 -6.75 -1.81 -19.27
N VAL A 191 -7.89 -1.19 -18.95
CA VAL A 191 -8.35 -0.49 -17.73
C VAL A 191 -8.43 -1.31 -16.42
N ALA A 192 -7.91 -0.77 -15.31
CA ALA A 192 -8.33 -1.15 -13.95
C ALA A 192 -8.80 0.09 -13.14
N ASN A 193 -10.11 0.14 -12.85
CA ASN A 193 -10.79 1.00 -11.88
C ASN A 193 -10.92 2.52 -12.21
N LYS A 194 -11.56 2.89 -13.33
CA LYS A 194 -11.51 4.26 -13.91
C LYS A 194 -11.92 5.45 -13.01
N ARG A 195 -11.28 6.59 -13.28
CA ARG A 195 -11.90 7.93 -13.26
C ARG A 195 -11.90 8.50 -14.69
N GLY A 196 -13.08 8.80 -15.26
CA GLY A 196 -13.24 9.39 -16.61
C GLY A 196 -12.90 8.51 -17.83
N GLU A 197 -13.46 8.85 -19.00
CA GLU A 197 -13.22 8.15 -20.28
C GLU A 197 -11.75 8.19 -20.76
N HIS A 198 -10.95 9.12 -20.23
CA HIS A 198 -9.64 9.49 -20.76
C HIS A 198 -8.49 9.50 -19.73
N GLU A 199 -8.71 9.30 -18.43
CA GLU A 199 -7.61 9.30 -17.44
C GLU A 199 -6.99 7.89 -17.33
N ILE A 200 -5.72 7.79 -17.71
CA ILE A 200 -4.94 6.55 -17.64
C ILE A 200 -4.32 6.48 -16.25
N GLY A 201 -4.74 5.51 -15.44
CA GLY A 201 -4.24 5.35 -14.08
C GLY A 201 -4.73 4.08 -13.43
N TYR A 202 -4.33 3.88 -12.18
CA TYR A 202 -4.74 2.74 -11.36
C TYR A 202 -4.90 3.18 -9.91
N TYR A 203 -5.75 2.48 -9.15
CA TYR A 203 -5.78 2.67 -7.71
C TYR A 203 -4.66 1.91 -7.04
N GLN A 204 -3.95 2.62 -6.16
CA GLN A 204 -2.97 2.06 -5.27
C GLN A 204 -3.47 2.15 -3.82
N VAL A 205 -3.36 1.03 -3.11
CA VAL A 205 -3.67 0.95 -1.68
C VAL A 205 -2.35 1.06 -0.94
N TRP A 206 -2.25 2.01 -0.02
CA TRP A 206 -0.98 2.35 0.62
C TRP A 206 -1.12 2.60 2.11
N VAL A 207 -0.06 2.24 2.84
CA VAL A 207 0.13 2.54 4.26
C VAL A 207 1.43 3.31 4.38
N HIS A 208 1.38 4.47 5.02
CA HIS A 208 2.56 5.30 5.26
C HIS A 208 3.19 4.96 6.62
N VAL A 209 4.49 4.71 6.60
CA VAL A 209 5.31 4.37 7.77
C VAL A 209 6.30 5.50 8.02
N THR A 210 6.18 6.08 9.21
CA THR A 210 6.99 7.21 9.71
C THR A 210 7.90 6.80 10.87
N ASP A 211 7.62 5.65 11.49
CA ASP A 211 8.45 5.06 12.54
C ASP A 211 8.70 3.57 12.26
N ALA A 212 9.94 3.12 12.40
CA ALA A 212 10.28 1.70 12.33
C ALA A 212 9.49 0.83 13.32
N ALA A 213 9.05 1.38 14.46
CA ALA A 213 8.22 0.70 15.46
C ALA A 213 6.88 0.21 14.90
N GLN A 214 6.41 0.82 13.80
CA GLN A 214 5.23 0.36 13.09
C GLN A 214 5.43 -0.97 12.36
N VAL A 215 6.67 -1.44 12.19
CA VAL A 215 6.96 -2.65 11.41
C VAL A 215 7.58 -3.74 12.27
N THR A 216 6.99 -4.94 12.18
CA THR A 216 7.46 -6.16 12.82
C THR A 216 7.83 -7.19 11.76
N PHE A 217 9.03 -7.76 11.88
CA PHE A 217 9.46 -8.89 11.05
C PHE A 217 8.91 -10.19 11.62
N ILE A 218 8.29 -11.00 10.76
CA ILE A 218 7.95 -12.37 11.10
C ILE A 218 9.17 -13.23 10.74
N TYR A 219 9.77 -13.83 11.75
CA TYR A 219 10.83 -14.81 11.57
C TYR A 219 10.16 -16.19 11.54
N ASP A 220 10.43 -16.96 10.49
CA ASP A 220 10.20 -18.40 10.55
C ASP A 220 11.30 -18.98 11.44
N ASP A 221 10.93 -19.58 12.57
CA ASP A 221 11.84 -20.31 13.46
C ASP A 221 12.56 -21.46 12.73
#